data_AF-A0AB39MH24-F1
#
_entry.id   AF-A0AB39MH24-F1
#
_cell.length_a   1.000
_cell.length_b   1.000
_cell.length_c   1.000
_cell.angle_alpha   90.00
_cell.angle_beta   90.00
_cell.angle_gamma   90.00
#
_symmetry.space_group_name_H-M   'P 1'
#
loop_
_entity.id
_entity.type
_entity.pdbx_description
1 polymer ?
#
loop_
_entity_poly.entity_id
_entity_poly.type
_entity_poly.pdbx_seq_one_letter_code
_entity_poly.pdbx_strand_id
1 'polypeptide(L)'
;MSGTARCPISKEQYAVKVEIQPDVRDLAVRLGADVPYALKAVAGQLADDPDLGEPSGLPGILNLTVDGDMFDNCPDLSVGYIREPDRVEIRFLRVAPSAENVTEPAVEAAGDPHQRAQPADPAAAALTVRQVADAWHRITSWLKSHAPDSYAALRPGADSPALAVLEAELGIPIPIELRTLWMLTAGDDGAGGGGCLPGNMALLNLDAVAAHHRRRSDAQSHEDVFNADRPEEERITVWKATWIPVVALGPTDGTSGLYLDAESGYLGSWSRYNEPPGEVLDTLVTYLEETADMLEAPALATRDKPGLIDGALAWRSSITPALEPRWRPAAG
;
A
#
# COMPACT_ATOMS: atom_id res chain seq x y z
N MET A 1 37.98 9.58 58.00
CA MET A 1 37.28 8.37 57.55
C MET A 1 35.78 8.60 57.72
N SER A 2 35.09 8.99 56.65
CA SER A 2 33.63 8.96 56.59
C SER A 2 33.26 8.61 55.16
N GLY A 3 32.74 7.39 54.99
CA GLY A 3 32.28 6.88 53.72
C GLY A 3 30.96 7.52 53.33
N THR A 4 30.93 8.08 52.12
CA THR A 4 29.70 8.41 51.41
C THR A 4 29.08 7.12 50.88
N ALA A 5 28.00 6.70 51.52
CA ALA A 5 27.09 5.68 51.02
C ALA A 5 26.48 6.17 49.70
N ARG A 6 26.71 5.41 48.61
CA ARG A 6 25.98 5.56 47.37
C ARG A 6 24.59 4.96 47.57
N CYS A 7 23.57 5.80 47.40
CA CYS A 7 22.18 5.38 47.28
C CYS A 7 22.04 4.51 46.01
N PRO A 8 21.46 3.30 46.08
CA PRO A 8 21.13 2.54 44.88
C PRO A 8 19.91 3.20 44.25
N ILE A 9 20.08 3.77 43.06
CA ILE A 9 18.96 4.20 42.23
C ILE A 9 18.28 2.90 41.79
N SER A 10 17.15 2.59 42.42
CA SER A 10 16.23 1.56 41.94
C SER A 10 15.91 1.86 40.48
N LYS A 11 16.35 0.99 39.58
CA LYS A 11 15.78 0.92 38.24
C LYS A 11 14.32 0.51 38.42
N GLU A 12 13.41 1.48 38.47
CA GLU A 12 12.03 1.22 38.09
C GLU A 12 12.08 0.76 36.63
N GLN A 13 12.06 -0.55 36.43
CA GLN A 13 11.81 -1.16 35.12
C GLN A 13 10.37 -0.79 34.74
N TYR A 14 10.21 0.32 34.04
CA TYR A 14 9.01 0.55 33.25
C TYR A 14 8.98 -0.56 32.21
N ALA A 15 8.10 -1.54 32.41
CA ALA A 15 7.86 -2.59 31.42
C ALA A 15 7.41 -1.93 30.13
N VAL A 16 8.25 -1.99 29.10
CA VAL A 16 7.96 -1.37 27.80
C VAL A 16 6.84 -2.18 27.15
N LYS A 17 5.79 -1.50 26.68
CA LYS A 17 4.66 -2.18 26.05
C LYS A 17 5.12 -2.68 24.68
N VAL A 18 5.01 -3.98 24.42
CA VAL A 18 5.33 -4.56 23.12
C VAL A 18 4.04 -4.84 22.34
N GLU A 19 3.89 -4.20 21.19
CA GLU A 19 2.78 -4.39 20.27
C GLU A 19 3.25 -5.23 19.07
N ILE A 20 2.48 -6.27 18.74
CA ILE A 20 2.72 -7.13 17.59
C ILE A 20 1.57 -6.89 16.63
N GLN A 21 1.86 -6.39 15.43
CA GLN A 21 0.82 -6.11 14.46
C GLN A 21 0.08 -7.41 14.04
N PRO A 22 -1.24 -7.34 13.76
CA PRO A 22 -2.04 -8.54 13.44
C PRO A 22 -1.52 -9.33 12.24
N ASP A 23 -1.08 -8.64 11.19
CA ASP A 23 -0.46 -9.20 9.98
C ASP A 23 0.84 -9.97 10.27
N VAL A 24 1.65 -9.50 11.23
CA VAL A 24 2.86 -10.21 11.70
C VAL A 24 2.48 -11.50 12.44
N ARG A 25 1.37 -11.51 13.19
CA ARG A 25 0.86 -12.73 13.84
C ARG A 25 0.35 -13.74 12.82
N ASP A 26 -0.37 -13.26 11.81
CA ASP A 26 -0.89 -14.12 10.74
C ASP A 26 0.24 -14.67 9.86
N LEU A 27 1.29 -13.89 9.63
CA LEU A 27 2.52 -14.36 8.99
C LEU A 27 3.25 -15.39 9.83
N ALA A 28 3.37 -15.19 11.15
CA ALA A 28 3.98 -16.16 12.05
C ALA A 28 3.29 -17.53 11.97
N VAL A 29 1.96 -17.56 11.96
CA VAL A 29 1.19 -18.82 11.81
C VAL A 29 1.47 -19.52 10.48
N ARG A 30 1.69 -18.76 9.41
CA ARG A 30 2.00 -19.31 8.07
C ARG A 30 3.42 -19.86 7.96
N LEU A 31 4.37 -19.32 8.72
CA LEU A 31 5.79 -19.69 8.64
C LEU A 31 6.14 -20.96 9.43
N GLY A 32 5.33 -21.36 10.40
CA GLY A 32 5.52 -22.60 11.14
C GLY A 32 4.66 -22.67 12.39
N ALA A 33 4.39 -23.87 12.89
CA ALA A 33 3.53 -24.08 14.06
C ALA A 33 4.11 -23.43 15.33
N ASP A 34 5.44 -23.37 15.44
CA ASP A 34 6.16 -22.88 16.61
C ASP A 34 6.68 -21.44 16.45
N VAL A 35 6.55 -20.85 15.26
CA VAL A 35 6.92 -19.46 14.96
C VAL A 35 6.10 -18.43 15.77
N PRO A 36 4.79 -18.61 16.01
CA PRO A 36 4.04 -17.73 16.92
C PRO A 36 4.56 -17.76 18.37
N TYR A 37 5.10 -18.90 18.81
CA TYR A 37 5.70 -19.03 20.14
C TYR A 37 7.07 -18.33 20.20
N ALA A 38 7.90 -18.52 19.18
CA ALA A 38 9.17 -17.80 19.04
C ALA A 38 8.95 -16.27 19.01
N LEU A 39 7.96 -15.80 18.25
CA LEU A 39 7.59 -14.38 18.19
C LEU A 39 7.12 -13.84 19.56
N LYS A 40 6.38 -14.64 20.33
CA LYS A 40 5.98 -14.27 21.70
C LYS A 40 7.16 -14.23 22.66
N ALA A 41 8.13 -15.13 22.52
CA ALA A 41 9.36 -15.12 23.31
C ALA A 41 10.21 -13.87 23.03
N VAL A 42 10.36 -13.49 21.75
CA VAL A 42 11.00 -12.24 21.33
C VAL A 42 10.30 -11.02 21.91
N ALA A 43 8.97 -10.97 21.84
CA ALA A 43 8.21 -9.86 22.42
C ALA A 43 8.42 -9.75 23.95
N GLY A 44 8.62 -10.87 24.65
CA GLY A 44 9.01 -10.87 26.06
C GLY A 44 10.41 -10.29 26.28
N GLN A 45 11.39 -10.71 25.48
CA GLN A 45 12.76 -10.19 25.55
C GLN A 45 12.84 -8.69 25.26
N LEU A 46 12.08 -8.20 24.28
CA LEU A 46 12.02 -6.77 23.93
C LEU A 46 11.31 -5.91 24.99
N ALA A 47 10.42 -6.51 25.78
CA ALA A 47 9.80 -5.82 26.92
C ALA A 47 10.82 -5.59 28.05
N ASP A 48 11.76 -6.51 28.22
CA ASP A 48 12.81 -6.48 29.24
C ASP A 48 14.05 -5.69 28.78
N ASP A 49 14.42 -5.81 27.51
CA ASP A 49 15.53 -5.13 26.86
C ASP A 49 15.15 -4.64 25.45
N PRO A 50 14.67 -3.39 25.30
CA PRO A 50 14.26 -2.84 24.01
C PRO A 50 15.45 -2.46 23.11
N ASP A 51 16.69 -2.60 23.59
CA ASP A 51 17.93 -2.29 22.87
C ASP A 51 18.62 -3.57 22.32
N LEU A 52 17.95 -4.72 22.40
CA LEU A 52 18.50 -6.04 22.02
C LEU A 52 18.82 -6.18 20.52
N GLY A 53 18.21 -5.36 19.68
CA GLY A 53 18.32 -5.44 18.22
C GLY A 53 19.43 -4.55 17.69
N GLU A 54 19.98 -4.93 16.54
CA GLU A 54 20.98 -4.11 15.85
C GLU A 54 20.29 -3.12 14.89
N PRO A 55 20.86 -1.92 14.67
CA PRO A 55 20.37 -1.00 13.65
C PRO A 55 20.25 -1.71 12.30
N SER A 56 19.03 -1.79 11.79
CA SER A 56 18.83 -2.26 10.42
C SER A 56 19.25 -1.16 9.43
N GLY A 57 19.44 -1.53 8.16
CA GLY A 57 19.58 -0.56 7.08
C GLY A 57 18.35 0.33 6.86
N LEU A 58 17.25 0.10 7.59
CA LEU A 58 16.02 0.88 7.51
C LEU A 58 15.99 1.96 8.62
N PRO A 59 15.68 3.24 8.31
CA PRO A 59 15.68 4.32 9.29
C PRO A 59 14.74 4.05 10.47
N GLY A 60 15.30 4.00 11.69
CA GLY A 60 14.53 3.85 12.93
C GLY A 60 14.05 2.43 13.25
N ILE A 61 14.48 1.44 12.47
CA ILE A 61 14.14 0.02 12.70
C ILE A 61 15.37 -0.73 13.24
N LEU A 62 15.15 -1.49 14.30
CA LEU A 62 16.10 -2.44 14.86
C LEU A 62 15.74 -3.86 14.38
N ASN A 63 16.74 -4.68 14.12
CA ASN A 63 16.57 -6.06 13.69
C ASN A 63 17.11 -7.02 14.74
N LEU A 64 16.36 -8.08 15.03
CA LEU A 64 16.75 -9.15 15.93
C LEU A 64 16.66 -10.48 15.19
N THR A 65 17.75 -11.24 15.19
CA THR A 65 17.75 -12.60 14.62
C THR A 65 17.44 -13.61 15.72
N VAL A 66 16.49 -14.51 15.45
CA VAL A 66 16.15 -15.66 16.28
C VAL A 66 16.69 -16.88 15.58
N ASP A 67 17.57 -17.60 16.26
CA ASP A 67 18.05 -18.90 15.81
C ASP A 67 16.90 -19.92 15.86
N GLY A 68 16.61 -20.50 14.70
CA GLY A 68 15.55 -21.49 14.50
C GLY A 68 15.79 -22.77 15.30
N ASP A 69 17.05 -23.11 15.60
CA ASP A 69 17.42 -24.29 16.40
C ASP A 69 16.95 -24.20 17.86
N MET A 70 16.51 -23.02 18.32
CA MET A 70 15.92 -22.84 19.65
C MET A 70 14.47 -23.32 19.76
N PHE A 71 13.78 -23.57 18.63
CA PHE A 71 12.38 -24.00 18.61
C PHE A 71 12.15 -25.07 17.54
N ASP A 72 11.54 -26.21 17.91
CA ASP A 72 11.20 -27.26 16.94
C ASP A 72 10.36 -26.68 15.79
N ASN A 73 10.64 -27.03 14.53
CA ASN A 73 9.94 -26.51 13.33
C ASN A 73 9.91 -24.97 13.18
N CYS A 74 10.84 -24.25 13.77
CA CYS A 74 11.04 -22.83 13.53
C CYS A 74 12.24 -22.64 12.60
N PRO A 75 12.07 -22.01 11.41
CA PRO A 75 13.22 -21.56 10.66
C PRO A 75 13.94 -20.43 11.41
N ASP A 76 15.17 -20.09 11.03
CA ASP A 76 15.79 -18.86 11.51
C ASP A 76 14.88 -17.67 11.18
N LEU A 77 14.67 -16.77 12.13
CA LEU A 77 13.78 -15.62 11.96
C LEU A 77 14.55 -14.32 12.09
N SER A 78 14.20 -13.35 11.26
CA SER A 78 14.60 -11.95 11.40
C SER A 78 13.37 -11.14 11.77
N VAL A 79 13.40 -10.51 12.95
CA VAL A 79 12.31 -9.74 13.54
C VAL A 79 12.68 -8.26 13.51
N GLY A 80 11.95 -7.48 12.72
CA GLY A 80 12.10 -6.03 12.65
C GLY A 80 11.14 -5.33 13.60
N TYR A 81 11.66 -4.41 14.40
CA TYR A 81 10.84 -3.63 15.32
C TYR A 81 11.29 -2.17 15.42
N ILE A 82 10.36 -1.31 15.80
CA ILE A 82 10.62 0.10 16.11
C ILE A 82 10.56 0.26 17.62
N ARG A 83 11.50 1.04 18.15
CA ARG A 83 11.51 1.43 19.56
C ARG A 83 11.14 2.90 19.70
N GLU A 84 10.06 3.15 20.41
CA GLU A 84 9.67 4.45 20.95
C GLU A 84 9.99 4.50 22.46
N PRO A 85 10.04 5.68 23.10
CA PRO A 85 10.44 5.81 24.51
C PRO A 85 9.61 4.98 25.51
N ASP A 86 8.35 4.66 25.18
CA ASP A 86 7.40 3.95 26.03
C ASP A 86 6.81 2.67 25.38
N ARG A 87 7.20 2.36 24.13
CA ARG A 87 6.64 1.25 23.36
C ARG A 87 7.64 0.62 22.40
N VAL A 88 7.55 -0.68 22.20
CA VAL A 88 8.17 -1.40 21.09
C VAL A 88 7.07 -1.92 20.18
N GLU A 89 7.23 -1.76 18.87
CA GLU A 89 6.31 -2.27 17.88
C GLU A 89 7.02 -3.21 16.92
N ILE A 90 6.64 -4.49 16.93
CA ILE A 90 7.13 -5.48 15.98
C ILE A 90 6.39 -5.29 14.66
N ARG A 91 7.16 -4.94 13.61
CA ARG A 91 6.66 -4.49 12.31
C ARG A 91 6.76 -5.53 11.22
N PHE A 92 7.75 -6.42 11.29
CA PHE A 92 7.86 -7.50 10.32
C PHE A 92 8.57 -8.72 10.90
N LEU A 93 8.29 -9.85 10.26
CA LEU A 93 8.89 -11.14 10.51
C LEU A 93 9.33 -11.72 9.16
N ARG A 94 10.59 -12.16 9.06
CA ARG A 94 11.14 -12.80 7.87
C ARG A 94 11.87 -14.08 8.26
N VAL A 95 11.98 -15.02 7.34
CA VAL A 95 12.90 -16.16 7.50
C VAL A 95 14.32 -15.67 7.19
N ALA A 96 15.25 -15.86 8.11
CA ALA A 96 16.65 -15.54 7.88
C ALA A 96 17.25 -16.61 6.95
N PRO A 97 18.13 -16.24 6.00
CA PRO A 97 18.82 -17.22 5.19
C PRO A 97 19.82 -17.98 6.07
N SER A 98 19.53 -19.24 6.40
CA SER A 98 20.47 -20.10 7.12
C SER A 98 21.76 -20.24 6.33
N ALA A 99 22.91 -20.05 6.99
CA ALA A 99 24.23 -20.03 6.39
C ALA A 99 24.75 -21.39 5.88
N GLU A 100 23.91 -22.42 5.83
CA GLU A 100 24.29 -23.77 5.37
C GLU A 100 23.31 -24.27 4.31
N ASN A 101 23.62 -23.97 3.04
CA ASN A 101 23.70 -24.96 1.96
C ASN A 101 24.05 -24.29 0.62
N VAL A 102 25.36 -24.10 0.41
CA VAL A 102 25.93 -24.07 -0.93
C VAL A 102 25.95 -25.51 -1.43
N THR A 103 24.97 -25.90 -2.23
CA THR A 103 25.16 -26.98 -3.21
C THR A 103 24.21 -26.76 -4.37
N GLU A 104 24.78 -26.41 -5.54
CA GLU A 104 24.09 -26.47 -6.82
C GLU A 104 23.43 -27.85 -7.01
N PRO A 105 22.30 -27.89 -7.72
CA PRO A 105 22.35 -28.67 -8.95
C PRO A 105 21.77 -27.92 -10.14
N ALA A 106 22.55 -27.93 -11.21
CA ALA A 106 22.05 -27.78 -12.56
C ALA A 106 21.02 -28.88 -12.85
N VAL A 107 19.77 -28.49 -13.09
CA VAL A 107 18.82 -29.30 -13.87
C VAL A 107 18.10 -28.38 -14.84
N GLU A 108 18.32 -28.69 -16.11
CA GLU A 108 17.68 -28.11 -17.28
C GLU A 108 16.16 -28.11 -17.15
N ALA A 109 15.56 -26.93 -17.12
CA ALA A 109 14.21 -26.72 -17.62
C ALA A 109 14.32 -25.66 -18.71
N ALA A 110 14.40 -26.13 -19.95
CA ALA A 110 14.17 -25.31 -21.13
C ALA A 110 12.71 -24.83 -21.13
N GLY A 111 12.45 -23.78 -20.37
CA GLY A 111 11.31 -22.89 -20.55
C GLY A 111 11.74 -21.76 -21.46
N ASP A 112 11.16 -21.73 -22.65
CA ASP A 112 11.40 -20.76 -23.72
C ASP A 112 11.33 -19.30 -23.19
N PRO A 113 12.42 -18.50 -23.20
CA PRO A 113 12.42 -17.11 -22.73
C PRO A 113 11.82 -16.15 -23.77
N HIS A 114 10.89 -16.62 -24.59
CA HIS A 114 10.20 -15.87 -25.64
C HIS A 114 8.68 -15.95 -25.54
N GLN A 115 8.15 -15.90 -24.32
CA GLN A 115 6.80 -15.34 -24.13
C GLN A 115 6.88 -13.81 -24.19
N ARG A 116 7.23 -13.31 -25.39
CA ARG A 116 6.94 -11.94 -25.80
C ARG A 116 5.47 -11.69 -25.51
N ALA A 117 5.19 -10.55 -24.87
CA ALA A 117 3.85 -9.99 -24.68
C ALA A 117 2.94 -10.40 -25.83
N GLN A 118 2.05 -11.36 -25.56
CA GLN A 118 0.99 -11.71 -26.50
C GLN A 118 0.19 -10.41 -26.71
N PRO A 119 -0.07 -10.01 -27.97
CA PRO A 119 -0.96 -8.88 -28.21
C PRO A 119 -2.28 -9.19 -27.49
N ALA A 120 -2.72 -8.27 -26.63
CA ALA A 120 -3.94 -8.41 -25.86
C ALA A 120 -5.06 -8.92 -26.76
N ASP A 121 -5.73 -10.00 -26.35
CA ASP A 121 -6.89 -10.52 -27.06
C ASP A 121 -7.88 -9.35 -27.26
N PRO A 122 -8.20 -8.96 -28.51
CA PRO A 122 -9.07 -7.81 -28.77
C PRO A 122 -10.45 -8.00 -28.13
N ALA A 123 -10.90 -9.24 -27.92
CA ALA A 123 -12.14 -9.52 -27.21
C ALA A 123 -12.02 -9.22 -25.71
N ALA A 124 -10.90 -9.60 -25.08
CA ALA A 124 -10.62 -9.30 -23.68
C ALA A 124 -10.48 -7.79 -23.45
N ALA A 125 -9.75 -7.08 -24.33
CA ALA A 125 -9.62 -5.64 -24.26
C ALA A 125 -10.99 -4.93 -24.39
N ALA A 126 -11.84 -5.37 -25.32
CA ALA A 126 -13.20 -4.84 -25.47
C ALA A 126 -14.08 -5.11 -24.24
N LEU A 127 -13.91 -6.25 -23.58
CA LEU A 127 -14.59 -6.55 -22.32
C LEU A 127 -14.14 -5.60 -21.21
N THR A 128 -12.83 -5.41 -21.02
CA THR A 128 -12.27 -4.49 -20.02
C THR A 128 -12.78 -3.06 -20.22
N VAL A 129 -12.79 -2.56 -21.47
CA VAL A 129 -13.33 -1.23 -21.79
C VAL A 129 -14.78 -1.10 -21.33
N ARG A 130 -15.61 -2.12 -21.62
CA ARG A 130 -17.03 -2.11 -21.22
C ARG A 130 -17.19 -2.14 -19.71
N GLN A 131 -16.45 -2.98 -19.00
CA GLN A 131 -16.55 -3.08 -17.53
C GLN A 131 -16.16 -1.77 -16.84
N VAL A 132 -15.06 -1.15 -17.26
CA VAL A 132 -14.66 0.18 -16.72
C VAL A 132 -15.74 1.22 -17.00
N ALA A 133 -16.26 1.28 -18.23
CA ALA A 133 -17.29 2.23 -18.60
C ALA A 133 -18.60 2.02 -17.84
N ASP A 134 -19.05 0.77 -17.70
CA ASP A 134 -20.27 0.41 -16.99
C ASP A 134 -20.16 0.73 -15.49
N ALA A 135 -19.05 0.33 -14.84
CA ALA A 135 -18.80 0.63 -13.42
C ALA A 135 -18.71 2.14 -13.16
N TRP A 136 -17.98 2.88 -14.00
CA TRP A 136 -17.88 4.34 -13.86
C TRP A 136 -19.22 5.04 -14.11
N HIS A 137 -20.02 4.56 -15.06
CA HIS A 137 -21.35 5.10 -15.31
C HIS A 137 -22.29 4.90 -14.11
N ARG A 138 -22.21 3.74 -13.44
CA ARG A 138 -22.95 3.46 -12.21
C ARG A 138 -22.55 4.41 -11.08
N ILE A 139 -21.25 4.57 -10.83
CA ILE A 139 -20.71 5.51 -9.83
C ILE A 139 -21.22 6.93 -10.12
N THR A 140 -21.01 7.42 -11.34
CA THR A 140 -21.38 8.80 -11.71
C THR A 140 -22.88 9.05 -11.71
N SER A 141 -23.69 8.06 -12.08
CA SER A 141 -25.15 8.14 -12.01
C SER A 141 -25.64 8.22 -10.57
N TRP A 142 -25.04 7.44 -9.67
CA TRP A 142 -25.33 7.50 -8.24
C TRP A 142 -24.94 8.85 -7.64
N LEU A 143 -23.73 9.34 -7.96
CA LEU A 143 -23.25 10.65 -7.49
C LEU A 143 -24.18 11.78 -7.94
N LYS A 144 -24.61 11.76 -9.20
CA LYS A 144 -25.50 12.79 -9.74
C LYS A 144 -26.84 12.89 -9.00
N SER A 145 -27.37 11.77 -8.49
CA SER A 145 -28.65 11.74 -7.78
C SER A 145 -28.53 11.94 -6.26
N HIS A 146 -27.43 11.49 -5.64
CA HIS A 146 -27.30 11.46 -4.18
C HIS A 146 -26.22 12.39 -3.62
N ALA A 147 -25.20 12.72 -4.40
CA ALA A 147 -24.06 13.54 -4.00
C ALA A 147 -23.66 14.54 -5.11
N PRO A 148 -24.54 15.50 -5.47
CA PRO A 148 -24.36 16.35 -6.64
C PRO A 148 -23.10 17.23 -6.55
N ASP A 149 -22.67 17.62 -5.34
CA ASP A 149 -21.44 18.38 -5.15
C ASP A 149 -20.20 17.54 -5.48
N SER A 150 -20.20 16.26 -5.08
CA SER A 150 -19.14 15.31 -5.47
C SER A 150 -19.17 15.01 -6.97
N TYR A 151 -20.35 14.93 -7.59
CA TYR A 151 -20.46 14.80 -9.04
C TYR A 151 -19.90 16.03 -9.78
N ALA A 152 -20.17 17.24 -9.27
CA ALA A 152 -19.70 18.49 -9.86
C ALA A 152 -18.18 18.68 -9.74
N ALA A 153 -17.53 18.01 -8.79
CA ALA A 153 -16.08 18.02 -8.61
C ALA A 153 -15.32 17.11 -9.60
N LEU A 154 -16.02 16.21 -10.31
CA LEU A 154 -15.42 15.36 -11.32
C LEU A 154 -15.05 16.18 -12.56
N ARG A 155 -13.84 15.96 -13.06
CA ARG A 155 -13.39 16.61 -14.28
C ARG A 155 -14.00 15.96 -15.52
N PRO A 156 -14.19 16.72 -16.61
CA PRO A 156 -14.52 16.13 -17.90
C PRO A 156 -13.48 15.09 -18.31
N GLY A 157 -13.89 14.08 -19.07
CA GLY A 157 -12.96 13.11 -19.65
C GLY A 157 -11.89 13.75 -20.52
N ALA A 158 -10.70 13.15 -20.51
CA ALA A 158 -9.57 13.55 -21.34
C ALA A 158 -9.77 13.16 -22.80
N ASP A 159 -9.24 13.98 -23.70
CA ASP A 159 -9.18 13.64 -25.12
C ASP A 159 -7.94 12.77 -25.44
N SER A 160 -7.95 12.12 -26.61
CA SER A 160 -6.83 11.27 -27.03
C SER A 160 -5.49 12.01 -27.14
N PRO A 161 -5.42 13.27 -27.61
CA PRO A 161 -4.19 14.05 -27.58
C PRO A 161 -3.60 14.25 -26.18
N ALA A 162 -4.40 14.60 -25.18
CA ALA A 162 -3.92 14.77 -23.81
C ALA A 162 -3.33 13.46 -23.25
N LEU A 163 -3.97 12.33 -23.54
CA LEU A 163 -3.48 11.01 -23.13
C LEU A 163 -2.19 10.60 -23.84
N ALA A 164 -2.03 10.98 -25.12
CA ALA A 164 -0.79 10.74 -25.86
C ALA A 164 0.38 11.58 -25.30
N VAL A 165 0.12 12.81 -24.86
CA VAL A 165 1.11 13.63 -24.14
C VAL A 165 1.51 12.96 -22.84
N LEU A 166 0.53 12.48 -22.06
CA LEU A 166 0.81 11.76 -20.82
C LEU A 166 1.64 10.49 -21.05
N GLU A 167 1.33 9.67 -22.06
CA GLU A 167 2.14 8.49 -22.43
C GLU A 167 3.60 8.87 -22.74
N ALA A 168 3.79 9.96 -23.47
CA ALA A 168 5.12 10.44 -23.80
C ALA A 168 5.89 10.90 -22.55
N GLU A 169 5.21 11.51 -21.57
CA GLU A 169 5.82 11.93 -20.30
C GLU A 169 6.13 10.75 -19.38
N LEU A 170 5.24 9.75 -19.31
CA LEU A 170 5.43 8.55 -18.48
C LEU A 170 6.50 7.63 -19.08
N GLY A 171 6.73 7.69 -20.39
CA GLY A 171 7.65 6.80 -21.10
C GLY A 171 7.15 5.35 -21.23
N ILE A 172 5.88 5.11 -20.92
CA ILE A 172 5.22 3.79 -21.00
C ILE A 172 3.82 3.93 -21.62
N PRO A 173 3.32 2.90 -22.33
CA PRO A 173 1.94 2.88 -22.80
C PRO A 173 0.96 2.91 -21.62
N ILE A 174 -0.12 3.68 -21.74
CA ILE A 174 -1.20 3.68 -20.73
C ILE A 174 -2.04 2.41 -20.94
N PRO A 175 -2.23 1.57 -19.89
CA PRO A 175 -3.12 0.40 -19.94
C PRO A 175 -4.55 0.76 -20.36
N ILE A 176 -5.23 -0.16 -21.05
CA ILE A 176 -6.52 0.12 -21.70
C ILE A 176 -7.62 0.51 -20.70
N GLU A 177 -7.62 -0.11 -19.53
CA GLU A 177 -8.52 0.16 -18.42
C GLU A 177 -8.36 1.61 -17.91
N LEU A 178 -7.12 2.06 -17.76
CA LEU A 178 -6.82 3.40 -17.24
C LEU A 178 -7.07 4.47 -18.30
N ARG A 179 -6.74 4.18 -19.57
CA ARG A 179 -7.12 5.01 -20.71
C ARG A 179 -8.63 5.21 -20.79
N THR A 180 -9.39 4.13 -20.63
CA THR A 180 -10.86 4.18 -20.65
C THR A 180 -11.40 5.05 -19.52
N LEU A 181 -10.90 4.84 -18.30
CA LEU A 181 -11.30 5.65 -17.15
C LEU A 181 -10.99 7.14 -17.37
N TRP A 182 -9.78 7.49 -17.83
CA TRP A 182 -9.42 8.88 -18.06
C TRP A 182 -10.17 9.55 -19.20
N MET A 183 -10.60 8.80 -20.21
CA MET A 183 -11.51 9.31 -21.24
C MET A 183 -12.92 9.60 -20.71
N LEU A 184 -13.30 9.05 -19.56
CA LEU A 184 -14.57 9.31 -18.89
C LEU A 184 -14.44 10.40 -17.81
N THR A 185 -13.30 10.47 -17.13
CA THR A 185 -13.00 11.47 -16.09
C THR A 185 -11.50 11.78 -16.04
N ALA A 186 -11.11 13.04 -16.24
CA ALA A 186 -9.70 13.45 -16.14
C ALA A 186 -9.25 13.77 -14.70
N GLY A 187 -9.87 13.13 -13.71
CA GLY A 187 -9.57 13.29 -12.29
C GLY A 187 -10.73 13.85 -11.47
N ASP A 188 -10.47 14.03 -10.19
CA ASP A 188 -11.43 14.46 -9.18
C ASP A 188 -10.84 15.60 -8.36
N ASP A 189 -11.46 16.79 -8.42
CA ASP A 189 -11.04 17.95 -7.63
C ASP A 189 -11.58 17.90 -6.18
N GLY A 190 -12.45 16.92 -5.88
CA GLY A 190 -13.08 16.64 -4.60
C GLY A 190 -14.13 17.63 -4.16
N ALA A 191 -15.02 17.16 -3.29
CA ALA A 191 -16.05 17.95 -2.63
C ALA A 191 -15.93 17.78 -1.11
N GLY A 192 -16.07 18.87 -0.36
CA GLY A 192 -15.93 18.82 1.10
C GLY A 192 -14.54 18.37 1.60
N GLY A 193 -13.50 18.46 0.75
CA GLY A 193 -12.13 18.04 1.08
C GLY A 193 -11.82 16.57 0.84
N GLY A 194 -12.75 15.78 0.29
CA GLY A 194 -12.55 14.39 -0.08
C GLY A 194 -12.90 14.10 -1.54
N GLY A 195 -12.29 13.05 -2.09
CA GLY A 195 -12.65 12.53 -3.41
C GLY A 195 -13.78 11.49 -3.34
N CYS A 196 -14.24 11.05 -4.51
CA CYS A 196 -15.40 10.18 -4.66
C CYS A 196 -15.09 8.69 -4.43
N LEU A 197 -13.83 8.29 -4.33
CA LEU A 197 -13.44 6.89 -4.17
C LEU A 197 -13.35 6.48 -2.69
N PRO A 198 -13.46 5.17 -2.36
CA PRO A 198 -13.36 4.66 -0.99
C PRO A 198 -12.21 5.27 -0.19
N GLY A 199 -12.44 5.55 1.10
CA GLY A 199 -11.48 6.28 1.92
C GLY A 199 -11.39 7.78 1.63
N ASN A 200 -12.40 8.38 0.99
CA ASN A 200 -12.38 9.79 0.54
C ASN A 200 -11.21 10.09 -0.42
N MET A 201 -10.71 9.07 -1.09
CA MET A 201 -9.61 9.20 -2.03
C MET A 201 -10.08 9.85 -3.34
N ALA A 202 -9.17 10.54 -4.01
CA ALA A 202 -9.44 11.24 -5.26
C ALA A 202 -8.68 10.60 -6.42
N LEU A 203 -9.33 10.53 -7.59
CA LEU A 203 -8.63 10.25 -8.85
C LEU A 203 -7.68 11.42 -9.16
N LEU A 204 -6.41 11.09 -9.34
CA LEU A 204 -5.42 12.08 -9.75
C LEU A 204 -5.76 12.62 -11.15
N ASN A 205 -5.62 13.93 -11.31
CA ASN A 205 -5.63 14.54 -12.63
C ASN A 205 -4.32 14.25 -13.40
N LEU A 206 -4.36 14.35 -14.72
CA LEU A 206 -3.23 13.93 -15.58
C LEU A 206 -1.91 14.68 -15.25
N ASP A 207 -1.98 15.97 -14.93
CA ASP A 207 -0.80 16.75 -14.54
C ASP A 207 -0.19 16.24 -13.23
N ALA A 208 -1.05 15.91 -12.25
CA ALA A 208 -0.62 15.35 -10.98
C ALA A 208 -0.04 13.93 -11.14
N VAL A 209 -0.59 13.13 -12.05
CA VAL A 209 -0.04 11.82 -12.41
C VAL A 209 1.39 11.98 -12.95
N ALA A 210 1.59 12.83 -13.95
CA ALA A 210 2.89 13.08 -14.55
C ALA A 210 3.90 13.65 -13.55
N ALA A 211 3.49 14.64 -12.75
CA ALA A 211 4.33 15.25 -11.73
C ALA A 211 4.72 14.25 -10.63
N HIS A 212 3.79 13.39 -10.20
CA HIS A 212 4.05 12.37 -9.20
C HIS A 212 4.97 11.28 -9.73
N HIS A 213 4.67 10.72 -10.91
CA HIS A 213 5.48 9.70 -11.56
C HIS A 213 6.92 10.17 -11.77
N ARG A 214 7.11 11.40 -12.26
CA ARG A 214 8.43 12.02 -12.42
C ARG A 214 9.18 12.12 -11.10
N ARG A 215 8.54 12.68 -10.06
CA ARG A 215 9.15 12.82 -8.73
C ARG A 215 9.57 11.46 -8.15
N ARG A 216 8.75 10.42 -8.32
CA ARG A 216 9.05 9.08 -7.82
C ARG A 216 10.13 8.39 -8.65
N SER A 217 10.14 8.59 -9.97
CA SER A 217 11.20 8.11 -10.85
C SER A 217 12.54 8.77 -10.52
N ASP A 218 12.56 10.07 -10.21
CA ASP A 218 13.75 10.77 -9.73
C ASP A 218 14.22 10.21 -8.38
N ALA A 219 13.30 9.91 -7.46
CA ALA A 219 13.62 9.30 -6.18
C ALA A 219 14.19 7.87 -6.34
N GLN A 220 13.64 7.06 -7.25
CA GLN A 220 14.21 5.76 -7.59
C GLN A 220 15.61 5.92 -8.21
N SER A 221 15.79 6.87 -9.13
CA SER A 221 17.10 7.11 -9.76
C SER A 221 18.16 7.51 -8.72
N HIS A 222 17.75 8.24 -7.68
CA HIS A 222 18.62 8.55 -6.54
C HIS A 222 18.92 7.31 -5.70
N GLU A 223 17.92 6.47 -5.42
CA GLU A 223 18.11 5.20 -4.70
C GLU A 223 19.01 4.23 -5.49
N ASP A 224 18.93 4.23 -6.81
CA ASP A 224 19.74 3.39 -7.69
C ASP A 224 21.24 3.66 -7.55
N VAL A 225 21.63 4.89 -7.21
CA VAL A 225 23.02 5.22 -6.88
C VAL A 225 23.49 4.48 -5.63
N PHE A 226 22.64 4.37 -4.61
CA PHE A 226 22.97 3.61 -3.39
C PHE A 226 22.85 2.10 -3.61
N ASN A 227 21.89 1.66 -4.42
CA ASN A 227 21.71 0.25 -4.77
C ASN A 227 22.85 -0.32 -5.62
N ALA A 228 23.64 0.53 -6.29
CA ALA A 228 24.77 0.10 -7.11
C ALA A 228 25.82 -0.68 -6.31
N ASP A 229 26.02 -0.31 -5.04
CA ASP A 229 26.97 -0.94 -4.13
C ASP A 229 26.34 -2.05 -3.26
N ARG A 230 25.03 -2.30 -3.40
CA ARG A 230 24.30 -3.31 -2.62
C ARG A 230 24.17 -4.63 -3.36
N PRO A 231 24.23 -5.77 -2.64
CA PRO A 231 23.73 -7.06 -3.14
C PRO A 231 22.29 -6.93 -3.66
N GLU A 232 21.92 -7.75 -4.64
CA GLU A 232 20.61 -7.66 -5.30
C GLU A 232 19.44 -7.79 -4.31
N GLU A 233 19.60 -8.65 -3.32
CA GLU A 233 18.61 -8.95 -2.27
C GLU A 233 18.41 -7.78 -1.30
N GLU A 234 19.38 -6.86 -1.25
CA GLU A 234 19.36 -5.67 -0.40
C GLU A 234 18.99 -4.39 -1.17
N ARG A 235 18.74 -4.49 -2.49
CA ARG A 235 18.32 -3.34 -3.29
C ARG A 235 16.93 -2.87 -2.88
N ILE A 236 16.80 -1.57 -2.71
CA ILE A 236 15.53 -0.94 -2.33
C ILE A 236 14.84 -0.45 -3.59
N THR A 237 13.62 -0.93 -3.81
CA THR A 237 12.72 -0.37 -4.83
C THR A 237 11.77 0.63 -4.17
N VAL A 238 11.95 1.90 -4.49
CA VAL A 238 11.07 3.01 -4.11
C VAL A 238 9.95 3.18 -5.13
N TRP A 239 10.23 2.99 -6.41
CA TRP A 239 9.25 3.12 -7.48
C TRP A 239 9.69 2.31 -8.70
N LYS A 240 8.77 1.54 -9.29
CA LYS A 240 9.02 0.93 -10.60
C LYS A 240 8.57 1.86 -11.71
N ALA A 241 9.29 1.87 -12.84
CA ALA A 241 8.91 2.67 -14.00
C ALA A 241 7.49 2.36 -14.51
N THR A 242 7.02 1.13 -14.33
CA THR A 242 5.69 0.64 -14.75
C THR A 242 4.56 1.07 -13.82
N TRP A 243 4.86 1.62 -12.64
CA TRP A 243 3.85 2.05 -11.68
C TRP A 243 3.32 3.43 -12.06
N ILE A 244 2.07 3.49 -12.48
CA ILE A 244 1.36 4.72 -12.83
C ILE A 244 0.52 5.14 -11.62
N PRO A 245 0.74 6.29 -10.99
CA PRO A 245 -0.10 6.73 -9.88
C PRO A 245 -1.49 7.09 -10.41
N VAL A 246 -2.56 6.61 -9.76
CA VAL A 246 -3.95 6.78 -10.23
C VAL A 246 -4.83 7.47 -9.19
N VAL A 247 -4.66 7.12 -7.93
CA VAL A 247 -5.50 7.59 -6.82
C VAL A 247 -4.61 8.20 -5.75
N ALA A 248 -5.08 9.24 -5.07
CA ALA A 248 -4.42 9.86 -3.94
C ALA A 248 -5.36 10.01 -2.73
N LEU A 249 -4.80 10.16 -1.53
CA LEU A 249 -5.53 10.28 -0.27
C LEU A 249 -6.58 11.40 -0.29
N GLY A 250 -6.32 12.44 -1.07
CA GLY A 250 -7.31 13.44 -1.42
C GLY A 250 -6.86 14.25 -2.64
N PRO A 251 -7.70 15.18 -3.12
CA PRO A 251 -7.44 15.95 -4.35
C PRO A 251 -6.15 16.77 -4.30
N THR A 252 -5.79 17.24 -3.10
CA THR A 252 -4.57 18.02 -2.84
C THR A 252 -3.56 17.26 -2.00
N ASP A 253 -3.87 16.04 -1.57
CA ASP A 253 -3.02 15.24 -0.69
C ASP A 253 -2.42 14.06 -1.45
N GLY A 254 -1.23 14.30 -1.99
CA GLY A 254 -0.42 13.30 -2.67
C GLY A 254 0.56 12.57 -1.75
N THR A 255 0.26 12.41 -0.45
CA THR A 255 1.16 11.72 0.49
C THR A 255 0.99 10.20 0.50
N SER A 256 -0.17 9.69 0.13
CA SER A 256 -0.42 8.27 -0.11
C SER A 256 -1.51 8.07 -1.15
N GLY A 257 -1.63 6.85 -1.68
CA GLY A 257 -2.65 6.54 -2.68
C GLY A 257 -2.44 5.19 -3.34
N LEU A 258 -3.03 5.02 -4.53
CA LEU A 258 -2.92 3.82 -5.34
C LEU A 258 -2.19 4.09 -6.66
N TYR A 259 -1.40 3.12 -7.10
CA TYR A 259 -0.84 3.05 -8.45
C TYR A 259 -1.44 1.85 -9.19
N LEU A 260 -1.45 1.92 -10.52
CA LEU A 260 -1.65 0.77 -11.40
C LEU A 260 -0.28 0.36 -11.94
N ASP A 261 0.08 -0.90 -11.75
CA ASP A 261 1.30 -1.45 -12.36
C ASP A 261 0.99 -1.89 -13.79
N ALA A 262 1.52 -1.17 -14.78
CA ALA A 262 1.29 -1.45 -16.19
C ALA A 262 1.85 -2.81 -16.66
N GLU A 263 2.75 -3.43 -15.88
CA GLU A 263 3.26 -4.76 -16.17
C GLU A 263 2.28 -5.86 -15.72
N SER A 264 1.73 -5.74 -14.52
CA SER A 264 0.90 -6.78 -13.91
C SER A 264 -0.60 -6.55 -14.06
N GLY A 265 -1.04 -5.31 -14.33
CA GLY A 265 -2.45 -4.91 -14.42
C GLY A 265 -3.15 -4.77 -13.06
N TYR A 266 -2.40 -4.91 -11.96
CA TYR A 266 -2.93 -4.81 -10.59
C TYR A 266 -2.68 -3.45 -9.97
N LEU A 267 -3.57 -3.06 -9.07
CA LEU A 267 -3.36 -1.91 -8.22
C LEU A 267 -2.37 -2.26 -7.09
N GLY A 268 -1.63 -1.26 -6.64
CA GLY A 268 -0.84 -1.33 -5.43
C GLY A 268 -0.93 -0.01 -4.66
N SER A 269 -0.49 -0.02 -3.41
CA SER A 269 -0.48 1.16 -2.57
C SER A 269 0.88 1.85 -2.61
N TRP A 270 0.87 3.17 -2.52
CA TRP A 270 2.07 3.97 -2.31
C TRP A 270 1.87 4.95 -1.16
N SER A 271 2.97 5.26 -0.48
CA SER A 271 3.01 6.30 0.55
C SER A 271 4.36 7.02 0.56
N ARG A 272 4.38 8.21 1.15
CA ARG A 272 5.58 9.02 1.36
C ARG A 272 6.63 8.31 2.22
N TYR A 273 6.24 7.29 2.98
CA TYR A 273 7.12 6.54 3.86
C TYR A 273 7.73 5.32 3.16
N ASN A 274 7.41 5.10 1.88
CA ASN A 274 7.89 3.97 1.10
C ASN A 274 7.68 2.64 1.83
N GLU A 275 6.50 2.51 2.43
CA GLU A 275 6.03 1.24 2.98
C GLU A 275 6.16 0.18 1.89
N PRO A 276 6.56 -1.06 2.24
CA PRO A 276 6.56 -2.14 1.25
C PRO A 276 5.19 -2.15 0.58
N PRO A 277 5.11 -2.33 -0.75
CA PRO A 277 3.83 -2.39 -1.44
C PRO A 277 2.96 -3.38 -0.67
N GLY A 278 1.80 -2.93 -0.20
CA GLY A 278 0.84 -3.80 0.47
C GLY A 278 0.46 -4.97 -0.43
N GLU A 279 -0.30 -5.93 0.09
CA GLU A 279 -0.85 -7.01 -0.74
C GLU A 279 -1.35 -6.46 -2.08
N VAL A 280 -0.92 -7.10 -3.17
CA VAL A 280 -1.34 -6.79 -4.54
C VAL A 280 -2.86 -6.63 -4.51
N LEU A 281 -3.31 -5.41 -4.79
CA LEU A 281 -4.73 -5.09 -4.74
C LEU A 281 -5.41 -5.61 -6.01
N ASP A 282 -6.72 -5.41 -6.05
CA ASP A 282 -7.58 -5.60 -7.21
C ASP A 282 -7.04 -5.05 -8.53
N THR A 283 -7.58 -5.57 -9.63
CA THR A 283 -7.53 -4.85 -10.91
C THR A 283 -8.33 -3.55 -10.82
N LEU A 284 -8.05 -2.57 -11.68
CA LEU A 284 -8.84 -1.33 -11.74
C LEU A 284 -10.33 -1.61 -11.97
N VAL A 285 -10.66 -2.64 -12.76
CA VAL A 285 -12.05 -3.06 -13.01
C VAL A 285 -12.73 -3.47 -11.71
N THR A 286 -12.14 -4.42 -10.98
CA THR A 286 -12.71 -4.94 -9.72
C THR A 286 -12.87 -3.82 -8.69
N TYR A 287 -11.88 -2.93 -8.58
CA TYR A 287 -11.94 -1.78 -7.67
C TYR A 287 -13.12 -0.83 -8.00
N LEU A 288 -13.35 -0.53 -9.27
CA LEU A 288 -14.46 0.32 -9.70
C LEU A 288 -15.82 -0.38 -9.57
N GLU A 289 -15.91 -1.67 -9.92
CA GLU A 289 -17.13 -2.48 -9.77
C GLU A 289 -17.56 -2.55 -8.30
N GLU A 290 -16.63 -2.86 -7.39
CA GLU A 290 -16.92 -2.87 -5.95
C GLU A 290 -17.30 -1.48 -5.43
N THR A 291 -16.65 -0.42 -5.93
CA THR A 291 -17.03 0.95 -5.57
C THR A 291 -18.47 1.24 -5.99
N ALA A 292 -18.86 0.86 -7.20
CA ALA A 292 -20.23 0.99 -7.68
C ALA A 292 -21.22 0.18 -6.82
N ASP A 293 -20.89 -1.07 -6.51
CA ASP A 293 -21.71 -1.95 -5.67
C ASP A 293 -21.89 -1.40 -4.25
N MET A 294 -20.83 -0.83 -3.65
CA MET A 294 -20.92 -0.19 -2.34
C MET A 294 -21.83 1.05 -2.36
N LEU A 295 -21.82 1.83 -3.43
CA LEU A 295 -22.69 3.00 -3.59
C LEU A 295 -24.15 2.60 -3.81
N GLU A 296 -24.41 1.62 -4.67
CA GLU A 296 -25.78 1.16 -4.99
C GLU A 296 -26.39 0.30 -3.88
N ALA A 297 -25.59 -0.43 -3.12
CA ALA A 297 -26.03 -1.25 -2.00
C ALA A 297 -25.20 -0.99 -0.73
N PRO A 298 -25.28 0.21 -0.10
CA PRO A 298 -24.47 0.59 1.06
C PRO A 298 -24.56 -0.36 2.25
N ALA A 299 -25.69 -1.06 2.40
CA ALA A 299 -25.90 -2.04 3.46
C ALA A 299 -25.03 -3.30 3.33
N LEU A 300 -24.57 -3.61 2.11
CA LEU A 300 -23.75 -4.78 1.78
C LEU A 300 -22.28 -4.42 1.55
N ALA A 301 -21.89 -3.16 1.82
CA ALA A 301 -20.55 -2.69 1.54
C ALA A 301 -19.47 -3.48 2.31
N THR A 302 -18.49 -3.99 1.59
CA THR A 302 -17.46 -4.92 2.08
C THR A 302 -16.18 -4.21 2.55
N ARG A 303 -15.81 -3.09 1.92
CA ARG A 303 -14.58 -2.35 2.23
C ARG A 303 -14.81 -1.11 3.06
N ASP A 304 -15.69 -0.23 2.59
CA ASP A 304 -15.97 1.04 3.24
C ASP A 304 -17.44 1.40 3.07
N LYS A 305 -17.98 2.17 4.01
CA LYS A 305 -19.42 2.52 4.01
C LYS A 305 -19.60 3.90 3.44
N PRO A 306 -20.32 4.05 2.31
CA PRO A 306 -20.61 5.37 1.79
C PRO A 306 -21.69 6.05 2.63
N GLY A 307 -21.57 7.37 2.70
CA GLY A 307 -22.54 8.25 3.33
C GLY A 307 -22.39 9.66 2.81
N LEU A 308 -23.10 10.58 3.45
CA LEU A 308 -23.15 11.98 3.06
C LEU A 308 -22.76 12.88 4.23
N ILE A 309 -22.00 13.93 3.94
CA ILE A 309 -21.78 15.09 4.80
C ILE A 309 -22.16 16.32 4.00
N ASP A 310 -23.16 17.06 4.47
CA ASP A 310 -23.68 18.27 3.83
C ASP A 310 -24.05 18.11 2.33
N GLY A 311 -24.37 16.90 1.88
CA GLY A 311 -24.70 16.61 0.48
C GLY A 311 -23.52 16.19 -0.41
N ALA A 312 -22.31 16.13 0.13
CA ALA A 312 -21.15 15.52 -0.52
C ALA A 312 -20.97 14.06 -0.06
N LEU A 313 -20.50 13.19 -0.96
CA LEU A 313 -20.11 11.82 -0.64
C LEU A 313 -18.97 11.83 0.37
N ALA A 314 -19.11 11.02 1.41
CA ALA A 314 -18.09 10.82 2.41
C ALA A 314 -18.09 9.36 2.88
N TRP A 315 -16.93 8.75 2.86
CA TRP A 315 -16.68 7.36 3.20
C TRP A 315 -16.30 7.22 4.67
N ARG A 316 -16.88 6.23 5.35
CA ARG A 316 -16.84 6.11 6.81
C ARG A 316 -15.42 5.98 7.37
N SER A 317 -14.53 5.28 6.70
CA SER A 317 -13.15 5.05 7.18
C SER A 317 -12.34 6.35 7.34
N SER A 318 -12.68 7.39 6.57
CA SER A 318 -11.98 8.67 6.54
C SER A 318 -12.71 9.80 7.27
N ILE A 319 -13.74 9.47 8.05
CA ILE A 319 -14.46 10.45 8.86
C ILE A 319 -13.73 10.69 10.17
N THR A 320 -13.33 11.93 10.40
CA THR A 320 -12.75 12.33 11.69
C THR A 320 -13.82 12.36 12.79
N PRO A 321 -13.46 12.19 14.08
CA PRO A 321 -14.44 12.25 15.17
C PRO A 321 -15.26 13.56 15.22
N ALA A 322 -14.69 14.66 14.72
CA ALA A 322 -15.38 15.95 14.62
C ALA A 322 -16.51 15.96 13.57
N LEU A 323 -16.39 15.13 12.53
CA LEU A 323 -17.34 15.04 11.42
C LEU A 323 -18.36 13.90 11.59
N GLU A 324 -18.08 12.94 12.48
CA GLU A 324 -18.95 11.77 12.74
C GLU A 324 -20.42 12.13 13.02
N PRO A 325 -20.77 13.18 13.79
CA PRO A 325 -22.17 13.53 14.03
C PRO A 325 -22.93 14.02 12.79
N ARG A 326 -22.19 14.50 11.78
CA ARG A 326 -22.72 15.06 10.53
C ARG A 326 -22.87 14.00 9.44
N TRP A 327 -22.13 12.91 9.56
CA TRP A 327 -22.16 11.81 8.59
C TRP A 327 -23.50 11.07 8.67
N ARG A 328 -24.12 10.87 7.51
CA ARG A 328 -25.36 10.10 7.35
C ARG A 328 -25.11 8.95 6.39
N PRO A 329 -25.45 7.70 6.73
CA PRO A 329 -25.34 6.59 5.79
C PRO A 329 -26.09 6.89 4.50
N ALA A 330 -25.52 6.47 3.36
CA ALA A 330 -26.21 6.51 2.09
C ALA A 330 -27.44 5.59 2.16
N ALA A 331 -28.58 6.07 1.67
CA ALA A 331 -29.71 5.19 1.37
C ALA A 331 -29.43 4.46 0.05
N GLY A 332 -29.74 3.16 0.03
CA GLY A 332 -29.76 2.36 -1.21
C GLY A 332 -31.08 2.50 -1.95
#